data_AF-A0AAD9P1Q4-F1
#
_entry.id   AF-A0AAD9P1Q4-F1
#
_cell.length_a   1.000
_cell.length_b   1.000
_cell.length_c   1.000
_cell.angle_alpha   90.00
_cell.angle_beta   90.00
_cell.angle_gamma   90.00
#
_symmetry.space_group_name_H-M   'P 1'
#
loop_
_entity.id
_entity.type
_entity.pdbx_description
1 polymer ?
#
loop_
_entity_poly.entity_id
_entity_poly.type
_entity_poly.pdbx_seq_one_letter_code
_entity_poly.pdbx_strand_id
1 'polypeptide(L)' 'MKSFYNGLKKVWGPKTKGSVQLKSTDGMETFSDSKRVVARWSEHFQKLLNVPGDINHEALASMRFQLWMRWLEQSPA' A
#
# COMPACT_ATOMS: atom_id res chain seq x y z
N MET A 1 -0.33 4.75 -25.44
CA MET A 1 0.95 4.50 -24.75
C MET A 1 2.04 5.52 -25.11
N LYS A 2 2.44 5.68 -26.39
CA LYS A 2 3.53 6.60 -26.78
C LYS A 2 3.27 8.08 -26.48
N SER A 3 2.06 8.58 -26.74
CA SER A 3 1.69 9.98 -26.48
C SER A 3 1.74 10.34 -24.98
N PHE A 4 1.22 9.45 -24.14
CA PHE A 4 1.25 9.60 -22.68
C PHE A 4 2.69 9.66 -22.13
N TYR A 5 3.55 8.73 -22.58
CA TYR A 5 4.95 8.71 -22.17
C TYR A 5 5.71 9.98 -22.61
N ASN A 6 5.44 10.49 -23.82
CA ASN A 6 6.03 11.74 -24.31
C ASN A 6 5.58 12.96 -23.49
N GLY A 7 4.30 13.03 -23.10
CA GLY A 7 3.78 14.09 -22.24
C GLY A 7 4.49 14.12 -20.88
N LEU A 8 4.63 12.94 -20.24
CA LEU A 8 5.36 12.82 -18.97
C LEU A 8 6.83 13.23 -19.09
N LYS A 9 7.51 12.83 -20.18
CA LYS A 9 8.92 13.16 -20.41
C LYS A 9 9.14 14.67 -20.60
N LYS A 10 8.15 15.37 -21.17
CA LYS A 10 8.19 16.83 -21.34
C LYS A 10 8.07 17.59 -20.01
N VAL A 11 7.22 17.11 -19.10
CA VAL A 11 6.99 17.75 -17.79
C VAL A 11 8.14 17.48 -16.81
N TRP A 12 8.62 16.23 -16.76
CA TRP A 12 9.59 15.80 -15.75
C TRP A 12 11.04 15.74 -16.26
N GLY A 13 11.27 16.05 -17.54
CA GLY A 13 12.57 15.94 -18.19
C GLY A 13 13.04 14.48 -18.34
N PRO A 14 14.30 14.28 -18.78
CA PRO A 14 14.92 12.97 -18.78
C PRO A 14 15.04 12.45 -17.34
N LYS A 15 14.17 11.52 -16.93
CA LYS A 15 14.38 10.79 -15.69
C LYS A 15 15.65 9.96 -15.83
N THR A 16 16.73 10.40 -15.19
CA THR A 16 17.84 9.50 -14.85
C THR A 16 17.23 8.37 -14.02
N LYS A 17 17.38 7.12 -14.48
CA LYS A 17 17.06 5.97 -13.64
C LYS A 17 17.96 6.07 -12.42
N GLY A 18 17.44 6.60 -11.31
CA GLY A 18 18.14 6.54 -10.04
C GLY A 18 18.41 5.08 -9.75
N SER A 19 19.67 4.74 -9.46
CA SER A 19 19.97 3.41 -8.94
C SER A 19 19.24 3.28 -7.60
N VAL A 20 18.28 2.36 -7.53
CA VAL A 20 17.54 2.11 -6.29
C VAL A 20 18.49 1.40 -5.34
N GLN A 21 19.03 2.14 -4.38
CA GLN A 21 19.83 1.60 -3.30
C GLN A 21 18.91 1.32 -2.12
N LEU A 22 18.71 0.04 -1.81
CA LEU A 22 17.93 -0.41 -0.67
C LEU A 22 18.84 -0.95 0.42
N LYS A 23 18.42 -0.76 1.66
CA LYS A 23 19.05 -1.40 2.82
C LYS A 23 18.41 -2.75 3.11
N SER A 24 19.24 -3.69 3.57
CA SER A 24 18.79 -4.94 4.17
C SER A 24 17.91 -4.67 5.40
N THR A 25 17.15 -5.67 5.84
CA THR A 25 16.24 -5.56 7.00
C THR A 25 16.98 -5.24 8.30
N ASP A 26 18.20 -5.73 8.47
CA ASP A 26 19.12 -5.41 9.57
C ASP A 26 19.84 -4.06 9.39
N GLY A 27 19.70 -3.42 8.22
CA GLY A 27 20.33 -2.15 7.91
C GLY A 27 21.85 -2.21 7.64
N MET A 28 22.46 -3.39 7.69
CA MET A 28 23.92 -3.55 7.59
C MET A 28 24.44 -3.47 6.15
N GLU A 29 23.66 -4.00 5.20
CA GLU A 29 24.03 -4.01 3.79
C GLU A 29 23.17 -3.05 2.96
N THR A 30 23.78 -2.44 1.96
CA THR A 30 23.09 -1.68 0.90
C THR A 30 23.30 -2.37 -0.44
N PHE A 31 22.24 -2.52 -1.22
CA PHE A 31 22.29 -3.19 -2.52
C PHE A 31 21.40 -2.50 -3.56
N SER A 32 21.75 -2.70 -4.84
CA SER A 32 20.99 -2.21 -5.99
C SER A 32 20.70 -3.31 -7.02
N ASP A 33 21.04 -4.57 -6.72
CA ASP A 33 20.71 -5.71 -7.58
C ASP A 33 19.19 -5.91 -7.66
N SER A 34 18.67 -6.02 -8.89
CA SER A 34 17.23 -6.13 -9.16
C SER A 34 16.56 -7.28 -8.41
N LYS A 35 17.18 -8.46 -8.35
CA LYS A 35 16.58 -9.62 -7.68
C LYS A 35 16.51 -9.38 -6.17
N ARG A 36 17.58 -8.81 -5.59
CA ARG A 36 17.60 -8.43 -4.17
C ARG A 36 16.58 -7.34 -3.84
N VAL A 37 16.42 -6.35 -4.72
CA VAL A 37 15.41 -5.29 -4.61
C VAL A 37 14.00 -5.89 -4.54
N VAL A 38 13.65 -6.78 -5.48
CA VAL A 38 12.33 -7.43 -5.49
C VAL A 38 12.10 -8.29 -4.25
N ALA A 39 13.09 -9.09 -3.85
CA ALA A 39 13.01 -9.92 -2.65
C ALA A 39 12.77 -9.07 -1.38
N ARG A 40 13.51 -7.97 -1.23
CA ARG A 40 13.36 -7.06 -0.08
C ARG A 40 11.99 -6.41 -0.01
N TRP A 41 11.43 -6.01 -1.16
CA TRP A 41 10.06 -5.49 -1.22
C TRP A 41 9.03 -6.54 -0.81
N SER A 42 9.18 -7.79 -1.28
CA SER A 42 8.30 -8.89 -0.88
C SER A 42 8.30 -9.08 0.63
N GLU A 43 9.49 -9.13 1.25
CA GLU A 43 9.62 -9.25 2.71
C GLU A 43 8.98 -8.07 3.45
N HIS A 44 9.22 -6.84 2.98
CA HIS A 44 8.66 -5.63 3.59
C HIS A 44 7.12 -5.66 3.58
N PHE A 45 6.52 -5.93 2.42
CA PHE A 45 5.06 -5.96 2.29
C PHE A 45 4.44 -7.14 3.02
N GLN A 46 5.12 -8.30 3.05
CA GLN A 46 4.65 -9.43 3.85
C GLN A 46 4.57 -9.07 5.33
N LYS A 47 5.57 -8.37 5.87
CA LYS A 47 5.54 -7.89 7.26
C LYS A 47 4.48 -6.80 7.48
N LEU A 48 4.38 -5.84 6.54
CA LEU A 48 3.49 -4.69 6.69
C LEU A 48 2.00 -5.07 6.59
N LEU A 49 1.64 -5.93 5.64
CA LEU A 49 0.25 -6.24 5.32
C LEU A 49 -0.31 -7.41 6.14
N ASN A 50 0.56 -8.31 6.62
CA ASN A 50 0.15 -9.46 7.43
C ASN A 50 0.40 -9.22 8.93
N VAL A 51 0.44 -7.96 9.37
CA VAL A 51 0.34 -7.67 10.81
C VAL A 51 -1.05 -8.13 11.26
N PRO A 52 -1.16 -8.94 12.33
CA PRO A 52 -2.45 -9.26 12.93
C PRO A 52 -3.16 -7.95 13.28
N GLY A 53 -4.23 -7.64 12.55
CA GLY A 53 -5.04 -6.47 12.86
C GLY A 53 -5.77 -6.71 14.17
N ASP A 54 -5.63 -5.80 15.12
CA ASP A 54 -6.55 -5.75 16.26
C ASP A 54 -7.83 -5.06 15.78
N ILE A 55 -8.85 -5.87 15.50
CA ILE A 55 -10.13 -5.33 15.09
C ILE A 55 -10.85 -4.91 16.37
N ASN A 56 -11.03 -3.59 16.54
CA ASN A 56 -11.78 -3.06 17.66
C ASN A 56 -13.23 -3.59 17.62
N HIS A 57 -13.53 -4.53 18.52
CA HIS A 57 -14.83 -5.19 18.63
C HIS A 57 -15.95 -4.24 19.03
N GLU A 58 -15.66 -3.18 19.80
CA GLU A 58 -16.62 -2.13 20.14
C GLU A 58 -16.99 -1.31 18.90
N ALA A 59 -16.00 -0.93 18.10
CA ALA A 59 -16.23 -0.25 16.83
C ALA A 59 -17.06 -1.11 15.87
N LEU A 60 -16.76 -2.42 15.76
CA LEU A 60 -17.57 -3.36 14.97
C LEU A 60 -19.01 -3.47 15.47
N ALA A 61 -19.21 -3.57 16.78
CA ALA A 61 -20.54 -3.65 17.38
C ALA A 61 -21.35 -2.38 17.13
N SER A 62 -20.71 -1.21 17.27
CA SER A 62 -21.33 0.09 17.00
C SER A 62 -21.73 0.24 15.52
N MET A 63 -20.89 -0.19 14.58
CA MET A 63 -21.17 -0.14 13.15
C MET A 63 -22.34 -1.04 12.78
N ARG A 64 -22.40 -2.25 13.33
CA ARG A 64 -23.54 -3.17 13.14
C ARG A 64 -24.84 -2.57 13.67
N PHE A 65 -24.80 -1.95 14.85
CA PHE A 65 -25.96 -1.31 15.45
C PHE A 65 -26.47 -0.13 14.61
N GLN A 66 -25.57 0.71 14.12
CA GLN A 66 -25.91 1.83 13.24
C GLN A 66 -26.57 1.36 11.93
N LEU A 67 -26.04 0.31 11.30
CA LEU A 67 -26.64 -0.27 10.10
C LEU A 67 -28.05 -0.81 10.36
N TRP A 68 -28.26 -1.44 11.52
CA TRP A 68 -29.56 -2.00 11.90
C TRP A 68 -30.60 -0.91 12.19
N MET A 69 -30.21 0.16 12.89
CA MET A 69 -31.06 1.34 13.11
C MET A 69 -31.41 2.05 11.80
N ARG A 70 -30.41 2.22 10.92
CA ARG A 70 -30.60 2.85 9.61
C ARG A 70 -31.54 2.05 8.70
N TRP A 71 -31.55 0.72 8.82
CA TRP A 71 -32.48 -0.15 8.10
C TRP A 71 -33.91 0.02 8.62
N LEU A 72 -34.10 0.07 9.94
CA LEU A 72 -35.42 0.31 10.57
C LEU A 72 -36.02 1.67 10.18
N GLU A 73 -35.19 2.71 10.10
CA GLU A 73 -35.63 4.07 9.76
C GLU A 73 -36.01 4.23 8.28
N GLN A 74 -35.55 3.33 7.42
CA GLN A 74 -35.89 3.29 5.98
C GLN A 74 -36.91 2.21 5.62
N SER A 75 -37.36 1.42 6.60
CA SER A 75 -38.34 0.36 6.36
C SER A 75 -39.71 0.99 6.09
N PRO A 76 -40.38 0.66 4.98
CA PRO A 76 -41.77 1.06 4.80
C PRO A 76 -42.62 0.36 5.88
N ALA A 77 -43.59 1.10 6.43
CA ALA A 77 -44.59 0.59 7.37
C ALA A 77 -45.48 -0.48 6.75
#